data_AF-A0A1F8EGV1-F1
#
_entry.id   AF-A0A1F8EGV1-F1
#
_cell.length_a   1.000
_cell.length_b   1.000
_cell.length_c   1.000
_cell.angle_alpha   90.00
_cell.angle_beta   90.00
_cell.angle_gamma   90.00
#
_symmetry.space_group_name_H-M   'P 1'
#
loop_
_entity.id
_entity.type
_entity.pdbx_description
1 polymer ?
#
loop_
_entity_poly.entity_id
_entity_poly.type
_entity_poly.pdbx_seq_one_letter_code
_entity_poly.pdbx_strand_id
1 'polypeptide(L)'
;MDENKTIQELLTRGVEEVIDQKHLESVLLSGKKLRVKLGIDPTSPNIHIGRAMLLWKLREFQDLGHQVIFIVGDFTGQIGDTSDKESERPMLSGEQVKKNMKTYFKQAFKILDKNKTETYYNSKWLKKLGLLELSRMADKFGLHEFSSRDLIKRRMDT
;
A
#
# COMPACT_ATOMS: atom_id res chain seq x y z
N MET A 1 -5.67 -28.19 8.16
CA MET A 1 -6.45 -27.35 7.23
C MET A 1 -5.93 -27.59 5.84
N ASP A 2 -6.82 -27.64 4.85
CA ASP A 2 -6.43 -27.77 3.45
C ASP A 2 -5.77 -26.45 2.99
N GLU A 3 -4.49 -26.52 2.64
CA GLU A 3 -3.67 -25.36 2.24
C GLU A 3 -4.24 -24.72 0.95
N ASN A 4 -4.74 -25.54 0.02
CA ASN A 4 -5.41 -25.06 -1.19
C ASN A 4 -6.66 -24.25 -0.84
N LYS A 5 -7.48 -24.76 0.08
CA LYS A 5 -8.68 -24.05 0.53
C LYS A 5 -8.31 -22.71 1.18
N THR A 6 -7.23 -22.67 1.95
CA THR A 6 -6.79 -21.45 2.65
C THR A 6 -6.27 -20.40 1.66
N ILE A 7 -5.55 -20.81 0.63
CA ILE A 7 -5.10 -19.93 -0.46
C ILE A 7 -6.29 -19.41 -1.28
N GLN A 8 -7.27 -20.26 -1.57
CA GLN A 8 -8.49 -19.82 -2.27
C GLN A 8 -9.27 -18.78 -1.45
N GLU A 9 -9.42 -18.97 -0.14
CA GLU A 9 -10.03 -17.97 0.75
C GLU A 9 -9.22 -16.66 0.79
N LEU A 10 -7.89 -16.73 0.84
CA LEU A 10 -7.00 -15.56 0.79
C LEU A 10 -7.25 -14.71 -0.46
N LEU A 11 -7.42 -15.36 -1.62
CA LEU A 11 -7.55 -14.69 -2.91
C LEU A 11 -8.96 -14.21 -3.24
N THR A 12 -9.99 -14.72 -2.56
CA THR A 12 -11.40 -14.42 -2.90
C THR A 12 -12.14 -13.66 -1.81
N ARG A 13 -11.86 -13.93 -0.53
CA ARG A 13 -12.63 -13.32 0.57
C ARG A 13 -12.18 -11.88 0.82
N GLY A 14 -13.08 -10.94 0.56
CA GLY A 14 -12.81 -9.51 0.76
C GLY A 14 -11.76 -8.96 -0.21
N VAL A 15 -11.66 -9.57 -1.39
CA VAL A 15 -10.78 -9.17 -2.48
C VAL A 15 -11.66 -8.81 -3.67
N GLU A 16 -11.49 -7.61 -4.19
CA GLU A 16 -12.23 -7.15 -5.37
C GLU A 16 -11.66 -7.79 -6.64
N GLU A 17 -10.34 -7.75 -6.79
CA GLU A 17 -9.65 -8.22 -7.99
C GLU A 17 -8.25 -8.75 -7.63
N VAL A 18 -7.82 -9.78 -8.36
CA VAL A 18 -6.44 -10.27 -8.36
C VAL A 18 -5.93 -10.25 -9.79
N ILE A 19 -4.95 -9.38 -10.05
CA ILE A 19 -4.26 -9.35 -11.34
C ILE A 19 -3.38 -10.59 -11.47
N ASP A 20 -3.57 -11.34 -12.55
CA ASP A 20 -2.89 -12.62 -12.81
C ASP A 20 -3.01 -13.63 -11.65
N GLN A 21 -4.27 -13.92 -11.28
CA GLN A 21 -4.60 -14.82 -10.17
C GLN A 21 -3.92 -16.19 -10.29
N LYS A 22 -3.85 -16.77 -11.50
CA LYS A 22 -3.24 -18.09 -11.73
C LYS A 22 -1.76 -18.07 -11.39
N HIS A 23 -1.04 -17.02 -11.79
CA HIS A 23 0.36 -16.88 -11.43
C HIS A 23 0.53 -16.75 -9.92
N LEU A 24 -0.24 -15.86 -9.27
CA LEU A 24 -0.15 -15.67 -7.81
C LEU A 24 -0.44 -16.97 -7.04
N GLU A 25 -1.47 -17.71 -7.43
CA GLU A 25 -1.80 -19.02 -6.83
C GLU A 25 -0.65 -20.01 -6.99
N SER A 26 -0.06 -20.13 -8.19
CA SER A 26 1.07 -21.02 -8.42
C SER A 26 2.28 -20.69 -7.54
N VAL A 27 2.52 -19.39 -7.29
CA VAL A 27 3.64 -18.95 -6.45
C VAL A 27 3.34 -19.18 -4.97
N LEU A 28 2.10 -18.99 -4.52
CA LEU A 28 1.68 -19.30 -3.15
C LEU A 28 1.84 -20.81 -2.85
N LEU A 29 1.45 -21.67 -3.80
CA LEU A 29 1.60 -23.12 -3.69
C LEU A 29 3.04 -23.62 -3.78
N SER A 30 3.96 -22.82 -4.33
CA SER A 30 5.37 -23.21 -4.46
C SER A 30 6.13 -23.27 -3.12
N GLY A 31 5.54 -22.79 -2.03
CA GLY A 31 6.21 -22.66 -0.73
C GLY A 31 7.21 -21.51 -0.64
N LYS A 32 7.36 -20.70 -1.71
CA LYS A 32 8.24 -19.52 -1.70
C LYS A 32 7.72 -18.48 -0.72
N LYS A 33 8.58 -18.02 0.20
CA LYS A 33 8.24 -16.91 1.10
C LYS A 33 8.13 -15.59 0.33
N LEU A 34 6.89 -15.18 0.05
CA LEU A 34 6.58 -13.91 -0.57
C LEU A 34 6.85 -12.71 0.36
N ARG A 35 7.10 -11.56 -0.27
CA ARG A 35 7.18 -10.25 0.39
C ARG A 35 5.97 -9.42 -0.02
N VAL A 36 4.99 -9.27 0.87
CA VAL A 36 3.72 -8.63 0.57
C VAL A 36 3.74 -7.19 1.09
N LYS A 37 3.67 -6.23 0.18
CA LYS A 37 3.79 -4.80 0.49
C LYS A 37 2.42 -4.16 0.67
N LEU A 38 2.27 -3.36 1.73
CA LEU A 38 1.22 -2.36 1.83
C LEU A 38 1.83 -0.98 2.13
N GLY A 39 1.51 0.00 1.30
CA GLY A 39 1.82 1.41 1.54
C GLY A 39 0.64 2.12 2.20
N ILE A 40 0.91 2.97 3.19
CA ILE A 40 -0.12 3.79 3.84
C ILE A 40 0.36 5.23 4.04
N ASP A 41 -0.50 6.19 3.75
CA ASP A 41 -0.28 7.58 4.13
C ASP A 41 -0.97 7.84 5.48
N PRO A 42 -0.23 8.19 6.55
CA PRO A 42 -0.79 8.36 7.89
C PRO A 42 -1.48 9.73 8.02
N THR A 43 -2.59 9.91 7.30
CA THR A 43 -3.42 11.13 7.32
C THR A 43 -4.14 11.35 8.65
N SER A 44 -4.27 10.31 9.47
CA SER A 44 -4.88 10.37 10.80
C SER A 44 -4.11 9.47 11.79
N PRO A 45 -4.17 9.74 13.11
CA PRO A 45 -3.49 8.94 14.13
C PRO A 45 -4.14 7.58 14.39
N ASN A 46 -5.38 7.37 13.91
CA ASN A 46 -6.21 6.22 14.25
C ASN A 46 -6.52 5.38 13.01
N ILE A 47 -6.44 4.06 13.18
CA ILE A 47 -6.82 3.07 12.17
C ILE A 47 -8.33 2.86 12.29
N HIS A 48 -9.08 3.31 11.30
CA HIS A 48 -10.50 2.99 11.17
C HIS A 48 -10.69 1.63 10.47
N ILE A 49 -11.93 1.13 10.46
CA ILE A 49 -12.25 -0.23 9.97
C ILE A 49 -11.82 -0.45 8.51
N GLY A 50 -12.00 0.53 7.63
CA GLY A 50 -11.53 0.42 6.24
C GLY A 50 -10.03 0.16 6.10
N ARG A 51 -9.19 0.75 6.96
CA ARG A 51 -7.74 0.45 7.00
C ARG A 51 -7.44 -0.87 7.68
N ALA A 52 -8.22 -1.24 8.70
CA ALA A 52 -8.07 -2.53 9.39
C ALA A 52 -8.31 -3.72 8.45
N MET A 53 -9.23 -3.61 7.49
CA MET A 53 -9.48 -4.64 6.48
C MET A 53 -8.22 -5.03 5.70
N LEU A 54 -7.43 -4.05 5.28
CA LEU A 54 -6.15 -4.28 4.59
C LEU A 54 -5.15 -4.99 5.50
N LEU A 55 -5.13 -4.64 6.79
CA LEU A 55 -4.23 -5.27 7.77
C LEU A 55 -4.63 -6.72 8.08
N TRP A 56 -5.94 -7.04 8.10
CA TRP A 56 -6.39 -8.42 8.25
C TRP A 56 -5.97 -9.27 7.05
N LYS A 57 -6.07 -8.75 5.83
CA LYS A 57 -5.58 -9.47 4.65
C LYS A 57 -4.07 -9.74 4.73
N LEU A 58 -3.28 -8.76 5.15
CA LEU A 58 -1.85 -8.96 5.41
C LEU A 58 -1.59 -10.00 6.50
N ARG A 59 -2.43 -10.04 7.55
CA ARG A 59 -2.30 -11.04 8.61
C ARG A 59 -2.50 -12.46 8.06
N GLU A 60 -3.45 -12.67 7.16
CA GLU A 60 -3.65 -13.96 6.48
C GLU A 60 -2.37 -14.39 5.72
N PHE A 61 -1.69 -13.46 5.04
CA PHE A 61 -0.38 -13.75 4.43
C PHE A 61 0.70 -14.12 5.48
N GLN A 62 0.70 -13.50 6.66
CA GLN A 62 1.65 -13.86 7.74
C GLN A 62 1.37 -15.24 8.33
N ASP A 63 0.10 -15.62 8.40
CA ASP A 63 -0.33 -16.93 8.90
C ASP A 63 0.05 -18.04 7.91
N LEU A 64 0.07 -17.73 6.60
CA LEU A 64 0.68 -18.57 5.54
C LEU A 64 2.23 -18.51 5.50
N GLY A 65 2.87 -17.81 6.44
CA GLY A 65 4.32 -17.79 6.57
C GLY A 65 5.05 -16.74 5.71
N HIS A 66 4.33 -15.86 5.01
CA HIS A 66 4.94 -14.81 4.19
C HIS A 66 5.43 -13.62 5.02
N GLN A 67 6.31 -12.80 4.42
CA GLN A 67 6.82 -11.58 5.05
C GLN A 67 5.96 -10.39 4.65
N VAL A 68 5.44 -9.66 5.62
CA VAL A 68 4.75 -8.38 5.36
C VAL A 68 5.76 -7.24 5.36
N ILE A 69 5.63 -6.36 4.37
CA ILE A 69 6.39 -5.12 4.22
C ILE A 69 5.42 -3.94 4.37
N PHE A 70 5.51 -3.25 5.49
CA PHE A 70 4.64 -2.13 5.79
C PHE A 70 5.37 -0.80 5.55
N ILE A 71 4.92 -0.05 4.56
CA ILE A 71 5.57 1.18 4.11
C ILE A 71 4.75 2.39 4.54
N VAL A 72 5.35 3.23 5.38
CA VAL A 72 4.82 4.53 5.76
C VAL A 72 5.13 5.54 4.67
N GLY A 73 4.08 6.15 4.14
CA GLY A 73 4.12 7.20 3.15
C GLY A 73 4.42 8.57 3.76
N ASP A 74 5.57 8.71 4.39
CA ASP A 74 5.97 9.95 5.06
C ASP A 74 6.48 11.03 4.12
N PHE A 75 6.85 10.67 2.89
CA PHE A 75 7.14 11.60 1.80
C PHE A 75 5.93 11.80 0.89
N THR A 76 5.26 10.72 0.47
CA THR A 76 4.06 10.79 -0.38
C THR A 76 2.91 11.52 0.28
N GLY A 77 2.71 11.35 1.59
CA GLY A 77 1.72 12.12 2.34
C GLY A 77 1.99 13.63 2.40
N GLN A 78 3.22 14.07 2.14
CA GLN A 78 3.54 15.51 2.02
C GLN A 78 3.19 16.05 0.63
N ILE A 79 3.25 15.22 -0.41
CA ILE A 79 2.84 15.60 -1.78
C ILE A 79 1.31 15.66 -1.87
N GLY A 80 0.64 14.70 -1.24
CA GLY A 80 -0.81 14.51 -1.34
C GLY A 80 -1.17 13.50 -2.43
N ASP A 81 -2.25 12.75 -2.19
CA ASP A 81 -2.79 11.78 -3.14
C ASP A 81 -4.16 12.26 -3.63
N THR A 82 -4.39 12.14 -4.93
CA THR A 82 -5.61 12.55 -5.63
C THR A 82 -6.57 11.37 -5.86
N SER A 83 -6.12 10.14 -5.58
CA SER A 83 -6.79 8.86 -5.89
C SER A 83 -8.29 8.78 -5.56
N ASP A 84 -8.73 9.34 -4.43
CA ASP A 84 -10.04 9.02 -3.86
C ASP A 84 -11.02 10.21 -3.73
N LYS A 85 -10.65 11.44 -4.12
CA LYS A 85 -11.48 12.63 -3.83
C LYS A 85 -11.45 13.69 -4.94
N GLU A 86 -12.61 14.34 -5.14
CA GLU A 86 -12.78 15.47 -6.07
C GLU A 86 -11.85 16.64 -5.71
N SER A 87 -11.64 16.90 -4.41
CA SER A 87 -10.67 17.90 -3.91
C SER A 87 -9.32 17.28 -3.56
N GLU A 88 -8.22 18.01 -3.79
CA GLU A 88 -6.90 17.62 -3.29
C GLU A 88 -6.90 17.41 -1.77
N ARG A 89 -6.22 16.37 -1.30
CA ARG A 89 -5.99 16.18 0.14
C ARG A 89 -5.00 17.25 0.62
N PRO A 90 -5.23 17.87 1.80
CA PRO A 90 -4.26 18.81 2.35
C PRO A 90 -2.93 18.10 2.58
N MET A 91 -1.85 18.74 2.09
CA MET A 91 -0.48 18.27 2.28
C MET A 91 -0.19 18.14 3.79
N LEU A 92 0.34 16.99 4.20
CA LEU A 92 0.73 16.80 5.61
C LEU A 92 2.13 17.36 5.84
N SER A 93 2.33 18.10 6.92
CA SER A 93 3.68 18.42 7.37
C SER A 93 4.38 17.15 7.87
N GLY A 94 5.72 17.11 7.75
CA GLY A 94 6.50 15.99 8.32
C GLY A 94 6.29 15.81 9.83
N GLU A 95 5.98 16.90 10.56
CA GLU A 95 5.63 16.84 11.98
C GLU A 95 4.27 16.18 12.22
N GLN A 96 3.27 16.50 11.40
CA GLN A 96 1.95 15.91 11.48
C GLN A 96 2.00 14.41 11.17
N VAL A 97 2.77 14.02 10.16
CA VAL A 97 3.05 12.60 9.85
C VAL A 97 3.67 11.90 11.05
N LYS A 98 4.72 12.47 11.65
CA LYS A 98 5.36 11.90 12.85
C LYS A 98 4.38 11.78 14.01
N LYS A 99 3.54 12.79 14.25
CA LYS A 99 2.51 12.79 15.30
C LYS A 99 1.50 11.67 15.09
N ASN A 100 0.98 11.52 13.87
CA ASN A 100 0.03 10.48 13.51
C ASN A 100 0.63 9.07 13.67
N MET A 101 1.90 8.91 13.34
CA MET A 101 2.59 7.62 13.44
C MET A 101 2.84 7.13 14.87
N LYS A 102 2.82 8.01 15.89
CA LYS A 102 3.08 7.63 17.30
C LYS A 102 2.20 6.48 17.78
N THR A 103 0.92 6.51 17.42
CA THR A 103 -0.08 5.50 17.84
C THR A 103 -0.39 4.49 16.75
N TYR A 104 0.03 4.76 15.51
CA TYR A 104 -0.37 3.96 14.35
C TYR A 104 0.18 2.54 14.43
N PHE A 105 1.49 2.37 14.69
CA PHE A 105 2.09 1.04 14.82
C PHE A 105 1.52 0.25 16.00
N LYS A 106 1.24 0.93 17.12
CA LYS A 106 0.61 0.30 18.28
C LYS A 106 -0.76 -0.29 17.93
N GLN A 107 -1.50 0.35 17.04
CA GLN A 107 -2.79 -0.16 16.54
C GLN A 107 -2.59 -1.25 15.49
N ALA A 108 -1.71 -1.04 14.52
CA ALA A 108 -1.45 -1.99 13.45
C ALA A 108 -0.95 -3.35 13.97
N PHE A 109 -0.07 -3.34 14.97
CA PHE A 109 0.45 -4.55 15.60
C PHE A 109 -0.52 -5.23 16.58
N LYS A 110 -1.74 -4.71 16.76
CA LYS A 110 -2.83 -5.51 17.35
C LYS A 110 -3.37 -6.55 16.35
N ILE A 111 -3.18 -6.30 15.05
CA ILE A 111 -3.61 -7.18 13.96
C ILE A 111 -2.41 -7.94 13.40
N LEU A 112 -1.35 -7.22 13.03
CA LEU A 112 -0.15 -7.79 12.43
C LEU A 112 0.80 -8.36 13.49
N ASP A 113 1.45 -9.47 13.15
CA ASP A 113 2.61 -9.95 13.91
C ASP A 113 3.82 -9.06 13.63
N LYS A 114 4.34 -8.40 14.67
CA LYS A 114 5.52 -7.54 14.58
C LYS A 114 6.77 -8.28 14.13
N ASN A 115 6.93 -9.55 14.50
CA ASN A 115 8.12 -10.35 14.14
C ASN A 115 8.10 -10.78 12.66
N LYS A 116 6.92 -10.80 12.04
CA LYS A 116 6.71 -11.09 10.61
C LYS A 116 6.40 -9.82 9.80
N THR A 117 6.75 -8.64 10.33
CA THR A 117 6.53 -7.35 9.66
C THR A 117 7.82 -6.53 9.61
N GLU A 118 8.25 -6.18 8.40
CA GLU A 118 9.27 -5.15 8.21
C GLU A 118 8.59 -3.80 8.00
N THR A 119 9.13 -2.75 8.61
CA THR A 119 8.58 -1.40 8.52
C THR A 119 9.58 -0.48 7.83
N TYR A 120 9.10 0.30 6.86
CA TYR A 120 9.91 1.26 6.13
C TYR A 120 9.21 2.62 6.01
N TYR A 121 10.00 3.67 5.85
CA TYR A 121 9.55 5.03 5.53
C TYR A 121 9.97 5.35 4.10
N ASN A 122 9.04 5.72 3.23
CA ASN A 122 9.35 5.91 1.82
C ASN A 122 10.23 7.14 1.55
N SER A 123 10.30 8.08 2.48
CA SER A 123 11.28 9.18 2.44
C SER A 123 12.73 8.70 2.39
N LYS A 124 13.04 7.49 2.88
CA LYS A 124 14.40 6.92 2.87
C LYS A 124 14.98 6.80 1.45
N TRP A 125 14.13 6.56 0.46
CA TRP A 125 14.53 6.49 -0.95
C TRP A 125 13.98 7.65 -1.78
N LEU A 126 12.75 8.13 -1.52
CA LEU A 126 12.15 9.19 -2.34
C LEU A 126 12.84 10.56 -2.17
N LYS A 127 13.36 10.89 -0.98
CA LYS A 127 14.11 12.15 -0.78
C LYS A 127 15.43 12.22 -1.54
N LYS A 128 15.91 11.09 -2.05
CA LYS A 128 17.18 10.99 -2.78
C LYS A 128 16.99 11.12 -4.29
N LEU A 129 15.74 11.09 -4.77
CA LEU A 129 15.46 11.25 -6.20
C LEU A 129 15.68 12.71 -6.61
N GLY A 130 16.57 12.91 -7.58
CA GLY A 130 16.78 14.20 -8.22
C GLY A 130 15.85 14.39 -9.42
N LEU A 131 15.90 15.58 -10.00
CA LEU A 131 15.08 15.93 -11.17
C LEU A 131 15.39 15.02 -12.38
N LEU A 132 16.64 14.60 -12.54
CA LEU A 132 17.05 13.72 -13.65
C LEU A 132 16.44 12.32 -13.50
N GLU A 133 16.49 11.73 -12.30
CA GLU A 133 15.86 10.44 -12.04
C GLU A 133 14.35 10.50 -12.24
N LEU A 134 13.71 11.56 -11.73
CA LEU A 134 12.28 11.78 -11.91
C LEU A 134 11.90 11.92 -13.39
N SER A 135 12.69 12.65 -14.18
CA SER A 135 12.46 12.81 -15.61
C SER A 135 12.54 11.48 -16.36
N ARG A 136 13.55 10.64 -16.03
CA ARG A 136 13.68 9.28 -16.61
C ARG A 136 12.53 8.36 -16.23
N MET A 137 11.95 8.53 -15.04
CA MET A 137 10.77 7.77 -14.62
C MET A 137 9.52 8.25 -15.34
N ALA A 138 9.35 9.57 -15.49
CA ALA A 138 8.22 10.16 -16.20
C ALA A 138 8.18 9.75 -17.68
N ASP A 139 9.35 9.65 -18.33
CA ASP A 139 9.51 9.19 -19.71
C ASP A 139 8.98 7.76 -19.96
N LYS A 140 8.78 6.95 -18.91
CA LYS A 140 8.17 5.62 -19.03
C LYS A 140 6.65 5.62 -19.19
N PHE A 141 6.01 6.78 -19.06
CA PHE A 141 4.55 6.89 -19.10
C PHE A 141 4.13 7.88 -20.19
N GLY A 142 3.28 7.42 -21.11
CA GLY A 142 2.74 8.30 -22.14
C GLY A 142 1.72 9.28 -21.54
N LEU A 143 1.72 10.54 -22.02
CA LEU A 143 0.72 11.52 -21.58
C LEU A 143 -0.72 11.04 -21.87
N HIS A 144 -0.93 10.33 -22.97
CA HIS A 144 -2.23 9.76 -23.33
C HIS A 144 -2.72 8.72 -22.31
N GLU A 145 -1.84 7.83 -21.83
CA GLU A 145 -2.17 6.81 -20.81
C GLU A 145 -2.43 7.46 -19.45
N PHE A 146 -1.69 8.51 -19.12
CA PHE A 146 -1.89 9.24 -17.87
C PHE A 146 -3.24 9.96 -17.86
N SER A 147 -3.55 10.70 -18.93
CA SER A 147 -4.79 11.46 -19.08
C SER A 147 -6.03 10.58 -19.27
N SER A 148 -5.88 9.35 -19.78
CA SER A 148 -7.01 8.42 -19.93
C SER A 148 -7.49 7.79 -18.62
N ARG A 149 -6.74 7.92 -17.51
CA ARG A 149 -7.19 7.41 -16.21
C ARG A 149 -8.42 8.18 -15.75
N ASP A 150 -9.50 7.48 -15.41
CA ASP A 150 -10.82 8.06 -15.09
C ASP A 150 -10.77 9.23 -14.09
N LEU A 151 -9.89 9.14 -13.09
CA LEU A 151 -9.68 10.20 -12.11
C LEU A 151 -9.04 11.46 -12.72
N ILE A 152 -8.00 11.28 -13.53
CA ILE A 152 -7.28 12.38 -14.16
C ILE A 152 -8.17 13.05 -15.20
N LYS A 153 -8.85 12.24 -16.03
CA LYS A 153 -9.80 12.71 -17.04
C LYS A 153 -10.87 13.60 -16.42
N ARG A 154 -11.55 13.13 -15.35
CA ARG A 154 -12.59 13.90 -14.67
C ARG A 154 -12.12 15.27 -14.16
N ARG A 155 -10.85 15.38 -13.72
CA ARG A 155 -10.26 16.64 -13.25
C ARG A 155 -9.83 17.57 -14.37
N MET A 156 -9.49 17.03 -15.54
CA MET A 156 -9.12 17.83 -16.71
C MET A 156 -10.36 18.37 -17.45
N ASP A 157 -11.49 17.67 -17.34
CA ASP A 157 -12.76 18.03 -17.98
C ASP A 157 -13.58 19.06 -17.15
N THR A 158 -13.14 19.39 -15.93
CA THR A 158 -13.68 20.45 -15.06
C THR A 158 -12.89 21.74 -15.15
#